data_AF-A0A2G9TVV7-F1
#
_entry.id   AF-A0A2G9TVV7-F1
#
_cell.length_a   1.000
_cell.length_b   1.000
_cell.length_c   1.000
_cell.angle_alpha   90.00
_cell.angle_beta   90.00
_cell.angle_gamma   90.00
#
_symmetry.space_group_name_H-M   'P 1'
#
loop_
_entity.id
_entity.type
_entity.pdbx_description
1 polymer ?
#
loop_
_entity_poly.entity_id
_entity_poly.type
_entity_poly.pdbx_seq_one_letter_code
_entity_poly.pdbx_strand_id
1 'polypeptide(L)'
;MKVFLGLPDDMLAHGYTDADGNFSLSGGTAETTHIDPILRTYHDCNDVTGIANVPKPGSRKVTFRLPGKYITYAKQPKTTMDIGAINLELHFQDEGRDYIVS
;
A
#
# COMPACT_ATOMS: atom_id res chain seq x y z
N MET A 1 0.95 -5.58 -8.97
CA MET A 1 0.87 -4.31 -8.20
C MET A 1 1.75 -4.42 -6.97
N LYS A 2 2.44 -3.34 -6.54
CA LYS A 2 3.28 -3.36 -5.33
C LYS A 2 2.53 -2.76 -4.14
N VAL A 3 2.65 -3.39 -2.98
CA VAL A 3 2.01 -2.96 -1.73
C VAL A 3 3.06 -2.79 -0.65
N PHE A 4 2.91 -1.75 0.17
CA PHE A 4 3.81 -1.44 1.28
C PHE A 4 3.02 -1.14 2.53
N LEU A 5 3.39 -1.81 3.61
CA LEU A 5 2.94 -1.52 4.96
C LEU A 5 4.06 -0.75 5.67
N GLY A 6 3.76 0.44 6.18
CA GLY A 6 4.77 1.33 6.74
C GLY A 6 4.21 2.31 7.75
N LEU A 7 5.12 3.03 8.41
CA LEU A 7 4.86 4.34 8.99
C LEU A 7 5.17 5.41 7.92
N PRO A 8 5.01 6.72 8.17
CA PRO A 8 5.44 7.75 7.22
C PRO A 8 6.92 7.64 6.83
N ASP A 9 7.78 7.31 7.79
CA ASP A 9 9.23 7.21 7.72
C ASP A 9 9.75 5.77 7.65
N ASP A 10 9.08 4.81 8.29
CA ASP A 10 9.56 3.42 8.34
C ASP A 10 8.82 2.45 7.43
N MET A 11 9.55 1.49 6.86
CA MET A 11 8.98 0.34 6.15
C MET A 11 8.84 -0.86 7.09
N LEU A 12 7.62 -1.36 7.27
CA LEU A 12 7.35 -2.54 8.11
C LEU A 12 7.34 -3.83 7.30
N ALA A 13 6.71 -3.80 6.12
CA ALA A 13 6.67 -4.91 5.18
C ALA A 13 6.34 -4.39 3.77
N HIS A 14 6.71 -5.17 2.75
CA HIS A 14 6.27 -4.92 1.39
C HIS A 14 6.10 -6.22 0.63
N GLY A 15 5.39 -6.16 -0.48
CA GLY A 15 5.19 -7.31 -1.35
C GLY A 15 4.52 -6.92 -2.65
N TYR A 16 4.14 -7.93 -3.41
CA TYR A 16 3.37 -7.79 -4.63
C TYR A 16 2.08 -8.58 -4.49
N THR A 17 1.03 -8.08 -5.14
CA THR A 17 -0.18 -8.88 -5.32
C THR A 17 0.10 -10.09 -6.20
N ASP A 18 -0.66 -11.15 -5.99
CA ASP A 18 -0.72 -12.26 -6.94
C ASP A 18 -1.44 -11.86 -8.25
N ALA A 19 -1.65 -12.84 -9.13
CA ALA A 19 -2.32 -12.65 -10.42
C ALA A 19 -3.81 -12.28 -10.30
N ASP A 20 -4.44 -12.65 -9.18
CA ASP A 20 -5.85 -12.36 -8.89
C ASP A 20 -6.02 -11.06 -8.09
N GLY A 21 -4.91 -10.38 -7.75
CA GLY A 21 -4.90 -9.13 -7.01
C GLY A 21 -4.87 -9.29 -5.48
N ASN A 22 -4.73 -10.52 -4.96
CA ASN A 22 -4.69 -10.74 -3.52
C ASN A 22 -3.30 -10.40 -2.95
N PHE A 23 -3.27 -9.98 -1.68
CA PHE A 23 -2.05 -9.79 -0.92
C PHE A 23 -2.29 -10.04 0.57
N SER A 24 -1.23 -10.37 1.29
CA SER A 24 -1.21 -10.45 2.74
C SER A 24 0.13 -9.94 3.24
N LEU A 25 0.10 -8.94 4.13
CA LEU A 25 1.29 -8.33 4.71
C LEU A 25 1.18 -8.35 6.23
N SER A 26 2.31 -8.62 6.88
CA SER A 26 2.49 -8.46 8.32
C SER A 26 3.86 -7.88 8.56
N GLY A 27 3.94 -6.89 9.45
CA GLY A 27 5.18 -6.22 9.82
C GLY A 27 5.05 -5.58 11.19
N GLY A 28 6.17 -5.14 11.74
CA GLY A 28 6.21 -4.48 13.03
C GLY A 28 7.51 -3.73 13.23
N THR A 29 7.50 -2.80 14.17
CA THR A 29 8.64 -1.98 14.58
C THR A 29 8.70 -1.92 16.10
N ALA A 30 9.87 -1.59 16.64
CA ALA A 30 10.10 -1.43 18.06
C ALA A 30 9.89 0.04 18.47
N GLU A 31 8.63 0.44 18.60
CA GLU A 31 8.26 1.81 18.98
C GLU A 31 7.91 1.95 20.45
N THR A 32 8.22 3.12 21.01
CA THR A 32 7.86 3.49 22.39
C THR A 32 6.46 4.08 22.50
N THR A 33 5.89 4.55 21.39
CA THR A 33 4.56 5.16 21.30
C THR A 33 3.61 4.28 20.48
N HIS A 34 2.33 4.68 20.42
CA HIS A 34 1.39 4.07 19.48
C HIS A 34 1.78 4.44 18.04
N ILE A 35 1.64 3.49 17.12
CA ILE A 35 1.97 3.69 15.71
C ILE A 35 0.70 3.94 14.90
N ASP A 36 0.83 4.69 13.80
CA ASP A 36 -0.25 4.97 12.84
C ASP A 36 0.12 4.38 11.47
N PRO A 37 -0.06 3.06 11.27
CA PRO A 37 0.41 2.38 10.08
C PRO A 37 -0.43 2.78 8.86
N ILE A 38 0.26 2.86 7.72
CA ILE A 38 -0.31 3.14 6.42
C ILE A 38 -0.02 2.02 5.45
N LEU A 39 -1.01 1.72 4.60
CA LEU A 39 -0.87 0.88 3.42
C LEU A 39 -0.71 1.79 2.21
N ARG A 40 0.41 1.67 1.51
CA ARG A 40 0.65 2.34 0.22
C ARG A 40 0.55 1.32 -0.89
N THR A 41 -0.27 1.62 -1.88
CA THR A 41 -0.50 0.77 -3.05
C THR A 41 0.03 1.49 -4.28
N TYR A 42 0.92 0.83 -5.02
CA TYR A 42 1.53 1.36 -6.23
C TYR A 42 1.10 0.54 -7.44
N HIS A 43 0.51 1.20 -8.43
CA HIS A 43 -0.11 0.54 -9.57
C HIS A 43 -0.05 1.40 -10.84
N ASP A 44 -0.20 0.73 -11.99
CA ASP A 44 -0.21 1.36 -13.32
C ASP A 44 -1.55 1.09 -14.04
N CYS A 45 -2.61 0.77 -13.29
CA CYS A 45 -3.96 0.54 -13.85
C CYS A 45 -4.44 1.80 -14.59
N ASN A 46 -4.80 1.63 -15.86
CA ASN A 46 -5.18 2.70 -16.79
C ASN A 46 -4.16 3.86 -16.84
N ASP A 47 -2.88 3.58 -16.60
CA ASP A 47 -1.86 4.60 -16.43
C ASP A 47 -1.02 4.87 -17.68
N VAL A 48 -1.72 5.28 -18.74
CA VAL A 48 -1.14 5.60 -20.04
C VAL A 48 -1.41 7.04 -20.45
N THR A 49 -0.57 7.58 -21.33
CA THR A 49 -0.82 8.87 -21.97
C THR A 49 -1.91 8.75 -23.03
N GLY A 50 -2.60 9.85 -23.33
CA GLY A 50 -3.54 9.92 -24.45
C GLY A 50 -2.87 9.84 -25.83
N ILE A 51 -1.53 9.76 -25.88
CA ILE A 51 -0.75 9.63 -27.10
C ILE A 51 -0.33 8.16 -27.22
N ALA A 52 -0.97 7.44 -28.14
CA ALA A 52 -0.61 6.07 -28.50
C ALA A 52 -0.49 5.07 -27.32
N ASN A 53 -1.21 5.29 -26.21
CA ASN A 53 -1.20 4.44 -25.01
C ASN A 53 0.20 4.20 -24.41
N VAL A 54 1.10 5.18 -24.51
CA VAL A 54 2.44 5.07 -23.90
C VAL A 54 2.32 5.10 -22.36
N PRO A 55 2.94 4.16 -21.61
CA PRO A 55 2.92 4.17 -20.15
C PRO A 55 3.50 5.46 -19.56
N LYS A 56 2.89 5.98 -18.50
CA LYS A 56 3.43 7.16 -17.80
C LYS A 56 4.65 6.78 -16.95
N PRO A 57 5.67 7.65 -16.83
CA PRO A 57 6.77 7.42 -15.91
C PRO A 57 6.32 7.34 -14.44
N GLY A 58 6.92 6.44 -13.66
CA GLY A 58 6.53 6.16 -12.27
C GLY A 58 5.17 5.48 -12.16
N SER A 59 4.74 5.20 -10.93
CA SER A 59 3.46 4.53 -10.65
C SER A 59 2.52 5.42 -9.87
N ARG A 60 1.21 5.26 -10.10
CA ARG A 60 0.16 5.86 -9.26
C ARG A 60 0.29 5.31 -7.85
N LYS A 61 0.15 6.16 -6.84
CA LYS A 61 0.28 5.83 -5.41
C LYS A 61 -0.97 6.21 -4.66
N VAL A 62 -1.65 5.21 -4.10
CA VAL A 62 -2.79 5.38 -3.19
C VAL A 62 -2.35 5.05 -1.77
N THR A 63 -2.75 5.86 -0.79
CA THR A 63 -2.37 5.67 0.63
C THR A 63 -3.61 5.53 1.50
N PHE A 64 -3.66 4.45 2.28
CA PHE A 64 -4.71 4.16 3.25
C PHE A 64 -4.15 4.19 4.67
N ARG A 65 -4.79 4.93 5.58
CA ARG A 65 -4.50 4.82 7.02
C ARG A 65 -5.21 3.61 7.57
N LEU A 66 -4.47 2.76 8.29
CA LEU A 66 -5.03 1.54 8.87
C LEU A 66 -5.53 1.82 10.30
N PRO A 67 -6.68 1.28 10.71
CA PRO A 67 -7.20 1.48 12.06
C PRO A 67 -6.31 0.84 13.13
N GLY A 68 -6.05 1.58 14.21
CA GLY A 68 -5.17 1.11 15.29
C GLY A 68 -5.63 -0.16 16.02
N LYS A 69 -6.91 -0.54 15.93
CA LYS A 69 -7.45 -1.76 16.55
C LYS A 69 -6.86 -3.08 16.04
N TYR A 70 -6.15 -3.05 14.90
CA TYR A 70 -5.44 -4.21 14.35
C TYR A 70 -3.96 -4.27 14.76
N ILE A 71 -3.49 -3.28 15.51
CA ILE A 71 -2.13 -3.22 16.05
C ILE A 71 -2.09 -3.97 17.38
N THR A 72 -1.01 -4.70 17.62
CA THR A 72 -0.77 -5.40 18.89
C THR A 72 0.66 -5.19 19.35
N TYR A 73 0.84 -5.07 20.66
CA TYR A 73 2.15 -5.03 21.32
C TYR A 73 2.72 -6.45 21.47
N ALA A 74 2.97 -7.11 20.34
CA ALA A 74 3.56 -8.45 20.28
C ALA A 74 4.28 -8.65 18.94
N LYS A 75 5.17 -9.64 18.87
CA LYS A 75 5.88 -9.99 17.62
C LYS A 75 4.95 -10.47 16.49
N GLN A 76 3.77 -10.96 16.83
CA GLN A 76 2.81 -11.51 15.88
C GLN A 76 1.47 -10.79 16.02
N PRO A 77 0.81 -10.42 14.90
CA PRO A 77 -0.52 -9.83 14.92
C PRO A 77 -1.55 -10.79 15.52
N LYS A 78 -2.48 -10.28 16.33
CA LYS A 78 -3.57 -11.08 16.91
C LYS A 78 -4.78 -11.20 15.98
N THR A 79 -4.98 -10.19 15.13
CA THR A 79 -6.09 -10.09 14.21
C THR A 79 -5.58 -9.54 12.89
N THR A 80 -6.04 -10.10 11.78
CA THR A 80 -5.77 -9.58 10.44
C THR A 80 -6.90 -8.65 10.02
N MET A 81 -6.56 -7.49 9.48
CA MET A 81 -7.53 -6.61 8.83
C MET A 81 -7.80 -7.11 7.42
N ASP A 82 -9.07 -7.35 7.10
CA ASP A 82 -9.53 -7.47 5.72
C ASP A 82 -9.92 -6.08 5.22
N ILE A 83 -9.20 -5.58 4.21
CA ILE A 83 -9.48 -4.28 3.57
C ILE A 83 -10.52 -4.40 2.46
N GLY A 84 -10.89 -5.64 2.07
CA GLY A 84 -11.78 -5.94 0.96
C GLY A 84 -11.12 -5.75 -0.40
N ALA A 85 -11.96 -5.66 -1.44
CA ALA A 85 -11.53 -5.42 -2.81
C ALA A 85 -11.67 -3.94 -3.15
N ILE A 86 -10.58 -3.34 -3.64
CA ILE A 86 -10.53 -1.93 -4.05
C ILE A 86 -10.29 -1.87 -5.56
N ASN A 87 -11.19 -1.20 -6.29
CA ASN A 87 -10.99 -0.96 -7.72
C ASN A 87 -10.01 0.22 -7.92
N LEU A 88 -8.90 -0.05 -8.61
CA LEU A 88 -7.81 0.90 -8.83
C LEU A 88 -7.89 1.66 -10.16
N GLU A 89 -8.96 1.45 -10.93
CA GLU A 89 -9.31 2.31 -12.06
C GLU A 89 -9.82 3.68 -11.60
N LEU A 90 -10.31 3.76 -10.36
CA LEU A 90 -10.79 5.00 -9.75
C LEU A 90 -9.70 6.07 -9.67
N HIS A 91 -10.10 7.33 -9.76
CA HIS A 91 -9.25 8.48 -9.44
C HIS A 91 -9.46 8.88 -7.98
N PHE A 92 -8.46 8.61 -7.13
CA PHE A 92 -8.49 9.00 -5.72
C PHE A 92 -8.10 10.48 -5.57
N GLN A 93 -8.76 11.20 -4.66
CA GLN A 93 -8.57 12.65 -4.49
C GLN A 93 -7.12 13.02 -4.15
N ASP A 94 -6.48 12.27 -3.24
CA ASP A 94 -5.10 12.47 -2.81
C ASP A 94 -4.13 11.44 -3.44
N GLU A 95 -4.40 11.03 -4.69
CA GLU A 95 -3.50 10.11 -5.39
C GLU A 95 -2.18 10.78 -5.74
N GLY A 96 -1.07 10.14 -5.35
CA GLY A 96 0.28 10.56 -5.71
C GLY A 96 0.85 9.81 -6.90
N ARG A 97 2.09 10.13 -7.24
CA ARG A 97 2.91 9.38 -8.21
C ARG A 97 4.36 9.36 -7.75
N ASP A 98 4.95 8.17 -7.71
CA ASP A 98 6.32 7.96 -7.27
C ASP A 98 7.05 6.98 -8.21
N TYR A 99 8.38 7.09 -8.25
CA TYR A 99 9.24 6.05 -8.82
C TYR A 99 9.54 5.01 -7.73
N ILE A 100 9.16 3.76 -7.98
CA ILE A 100 9.51 2.66 -7.09
C ILE A 100 10.94 2.26 -7.40
N VAL A 101 11.88 2.64 -6.53
CA VAL A 101 13.24 2.05 -6.54
C VAL A 101 13.19 0.68 -5.86
N SER A 102 13.79 -0.33 -6.50
CA SER A 102 13.86 -1.71 -5.99
C SER A 102 14.94 -1.87 -4.94
#